data_AF-A0A554VDC7-F1
#
_entry.id   AF-A0A554VDC7-F1
#
_cell.length_a   1.000
_cell.length_b   1.000
_cell.length_c   1.000
_cell.angle_alpha   90.00
_cell.angle_beta   90.00
_cell.angle_gamma   90.00
#
_symmetry.space_group_name_H-M   'P 1'
#
loop_
_entity.id
_entity.type
_entity.pdbx_description
1 polymer ?
#
loop_
_entity_poly.entity_id
_entity_poly.type
_entity_poly.pdbx_seq_one_letter_code
_entity_poly.pdbx_strand_id
1 'polypeptide(L)'
;MLSSITNAQIEKDTLLASQYYRKADSLLIEEKRDSSVVYFEKALSIYNKNETWEKIASCYNKISQSLRGARKLEKLMQNSKKALEICTSYLSNNKEEANAYDNIGFYYEKTRNYEKALIYYEKSLSFRKAIFKKDHIDIAKSFINLGYLYSAISDYEKALL
;
A
#
# COMPACT_ATOMS: atom_id res chain seq x y z
N MET A 1 24.80 -29.57 7.43
CA MET A 1 24.60 -29.04 8.80
C MET A 1 24.61 -27.52 8.88
N LEU A 2 25.39 -26.80 8.05
CA LEU A 2 25.37 -25.32 7.99
C LEU A 2 24.08 -24.74 7.36
N SER A 3 23.51 -25.39 6.33
CA SER A 3 22.29 -24.94 5.65
C SER A 3 21.02 -24.98 6.51
N SER A 4 20.93 -25.89 7.47
CA SER A 4 19.78 -26.00 8.38
C SER A 4 19.79 -24.92 9.47
N ILE A 5 20.96 -24.45 9.89
CA ILE A 5 21.11 -23.39 10.89
C ILE A 5 20.77 -22.02 10.28
N THR A 6 21.19 -21.76 9.04
CA THR A 6 20.80 -20.54 8.30
C THR A 6 19.30 -20.50 8.02
N ASN A 7 18.68 -21.61 7.61
CA ASN A 7 17.23 -21.65 7.37
C ASN A 7 16.41 -21.43 8.65
N ALA A 8 16.78 -22.05 9.77
CA ALA A 8 16.09 -21.84 11.04
C ALA A 8 16.19 -20.39 11.55
N GLN A 9 17.33 -19.73 11.31
CA GLN A 9 17.51 -18.32 11.67
C GLN A 9 16.67 -17.40 10.77
N ILE A 10 16.61 -17.67 9.46
CA ILE A 10 15.75 -16.94 8.50
C ILE A 10 14.27 -17.09 8.86
N GLU A 11 13.82 -18.30 9.21
CA GLU A 11 12.45 -18.56 9.65
C GLU A 11 12.09 -17.77 10.92
N LYS A 12 12.99 -17.76 11.90
CA LYS A 12 12.81 -17.02 13.16
C LYS A 12 12.76 -15.50 12.94
N ASP A 13 13.64 -14.96 12.10
CA ASP A 13 13.68 -13.53 11.79
C ASP A 13 12.43 -13.11 11.00
N THR A 14 11.97 -13.95 10.07
CA THR A 14 10.74 -13.70 9.30
C THR A 14 9.50 -13.75 10.21
N LEU A 15 9.48 -14.61 11.24
CA LEU A 15 8.41 -14.63 12.24
C LEU A 15 8.36 -13.32 13.04
N LEU A 16 9.52 -12.81 13.49
CA LEU A 16 9.61 -11.53 14.19
C LEU A 16 9.12 -10.36 13.31
N ALA A 17 9.51 -10.34 12.03
CA ALA A 17 9.02 -9.35 11.07
C ALA A 17 7.50 -9.40 10.91
N SER A 18 6.93 -10.62 10.86
CA SER A 18 5.48 -10.84 10.80
C SER A 18 4.76 -10.33 12.05
N GLN A 19 5.34 -10.51 13.24
CA GLN A 19 4.80 -9.97 14.48
C GLN A 19 4.80 -8.44 14.49
N TYR A 20 5.90 -7.80 14.07
CA TYR A 20 5.95 -6.35 13.93
C TYR A 20 4.92 -5.84 12.92
N TYR A 21 4.78 -6.50 11.77
CA TYR A 21 3.80 -6.16 10.76
C TYR A 21 2.36 -6.23 11.31
N ARG A 22 1.99 -7.33 11.99
CA ARG A 22 0.65 -7.47 12.58
C ARG A 22 0.37 -6.41 13.65
N LYS A 23 1.36 -6.11 14.49
CA LYS A 23 1.24 -5.03 15.49
C LYS A 23 1.05 -3.67 14.83
N ALA A 24 1.79 -3.39 13.75
CA ALA A 24 1.64 -2.16 12.99
C ALA A 24 0.24 -2.02 12.38
N ASP A 25 -0.30 -3.10 11.82
CA ASP A 25 -1.65 -3.12 11.23
C ASP A 25 -2.74 -2.89 12.29
N SER A 26 -2.63 -3.53 13.47
CA SER A 26 -3.51 -3.25 14.62
C SER A 26 -3.46 -1.78 15.03
N LEU A 27 -2.25 -1.21 15.16
CA LEU A 27 -2.06 0.19 15.51
C LEU A 27 -2.65 1.14 14.46
N LEU A 28 -2.62 0.76 13.19
CA LEU A 28 -3.24 1.52 12.12
C LEU A 28 -4.78 1.51 12.22
N ILE A 29 -5.38 0.36 12.55
CA ILE A 29 -6.82 0.24 12.82
C ILE A 29 -7.24 1.07 14.04
N GLU A 30 -6.39 1.10 15.07
CA GLU A 30 -6.57 1.95 16.26
C GLU A 30 -6.24 3.44 16.02
N GLU A 31 -5.98 3.84 14.76
CA GLU A 31 -5.61 5.21 14.35
C GLU A 31 -4.33 5.76 15.03
N LYS A 32 -3.52 4.88 15.64
CA LYS A 32 -2.19 5.19 16.20
C LYS A 32 -1.14 5.23 15.08
N ARG A 33 -1.32 6.16 14.14
CA ARG A 33 -0.56 6.26 12.89
C ARG A 33 0.95 6.34 13.09
N ASP A 34 1.43 7.18 14.00
CA ASP A 34 2.87 7.32 14.23
C ASP A 34 3.50 6.04 14.78
N SER A 35 2.81 5.36 15.70
CA SER A 35 3.25 4.06 16.20
C SER A 35 3.22 2.99 15.10
N SER A 36 2.19 2.99 14.24
CA SER A 36 2.11 2.02 13.13
C SER A 36 3.30 2.15 12.17
N VAL A 37 3.74 3.37 11.83
CA VAL A 37 4.91 3.60 10.97
C VAL A 37 6.16 2.97 11.58
N VAL A 38 6.41 3.22 12.87
CA VAL A 38 7.58 2.67 13.58
C VAL A 38 7.62 1.14 13.50
N TYR A 39 6.48 0.46 13.67
CA TYR A 39 6.44 -1.00 13.59
C TYR A 39 6.52 -1.54 12.16
N PHE A 40 5.95 -0.85 11.16
CA PHE A 40 6.17 -1.21 9.76
C PHE A 40 7.63 -1.03 9.34
N GLU A 41 8.33 0.00 9.80
CA GLU A 41 9.77 0.20 9.54
C GLU A 41 10.63 -0.90 10.18
N LYS A 42 10.28 -1.35 11.39
CA LYS A 42 10.94 -2.52 12.02
C LYS A 42 10.75 -3.80 11.20
N ALA A 43 9.53 -4.07 10.73
CA ALA A 43 9.26 -5.21 9.87
C ALA A 43 10.02 -5.10 8.54
N LEU A 44 9.98 -3.92 7.90
CA LEU A 44 10.64 -3.61 6.63
C LEU A 44 12.16 -3.88 6.70
N SER A 45 12.82 -3.47 7.78
CA SER A 45 14.26 -3.70 7.96
C SER A 45 14.62 -5.19 7.89
N ILE A 46 13.81 -6.06 8.49
CA ILE A 46 14.04 -7.52 8.47
C ILE A 46 13.63 -8.12 7.12
N TYR A 47 12.52 -7.67 6.55
CA TYR A 47 12.06 -8.14 5.24
C TYR A 47 13.06 -7.82 4.12
N ASN A 48 13.73 -6.66 4.19
CA ASN A 48 14.81 -6.27 3.28
C ASN A 48 16.01 -7.21 3.36
N LYS A 49 16.44 -7.63 4.56
CA LYS A 49 17.57 -8.56 4.73
C LYS A 49 17.32 -9.93 4.10
N ASN A 50 16.05 -10.31 3.96
CA ASN A 50 15.62 -11.59 3.43
C ASN A 50 15.00 -11.47 2.03
N GLU A 51 15.09 -10.31 1.38
CA GLU A 51 14.59 -10.06 0.02
C GLU A 51 13.12 -10.49 -0.20
N THR A 52 12.30 -10.31 0.83
CA THR A 52 10.87 -10.70 0.80
C THR A 52 10.04 -9.62 0.10
N TRP A 53 10.24 -9.47 -1.22
CA TRP A 53 9.76 -8.34 -2.04
C TRP A 53 8.30 -7.97 -1.86
N GLU A 54 7.38 -8.94 -1.81
CA GLU A 54 5.95 -8.66 -1.57
C GLU A 54 5.74 -8.00 -0.20
N LYS A 55 6.41 -8.47 0.85
CA LYS A 55 6.29 -7.90 2.21
C LYS A 55 6.94 -6.53 2.30
N ILE A 56 8.06 -6.31 1.60
CA ILE A 56 8.72 -5.02 1.50
C ILE A 56 7.77 -4.01 0.83
N ALA A 57 7.17 -4.35 -0.31
CA ALA A 57 6.20 -3.49 -1.01
C ALA A 57 4.97 -3.20 -0.12
N SER A 58 4.43 -4.23 0.55
CA SER A 58 3.31 -4.09 1.47
C SER A 58 3.62 -3.16 2.65
N CYS A 59 4.81 -3.26 3.26
CA CYS A 59 5.28 -2.34 4.28
C CYS A 59 5.28 -0.89 3.79
N TYR A 60 5.83 -0.63 2.60
CA TYR A 60 5.83 0.72 2.03
C TYR A 60 4.42 1.25 1.78
N ASN A 61 3.51 0.44 1.23
CA ASN A 61 2.11 0.83 1.01
C ASN A 61 1.38 1.12 2.33
N LYS A 62 1.63 0.33 3.37
CA LYS A 62 1.04 0.52 4.69
C LYS A 62 1.59 1.74 5.41
N ILE A 63 2.89 2.02 5.28
CA ILE A 63 3.48 3.28 5.77
C ILE A 63 2.81 4.46 5.05
N SER A 64 2.64 4.41 3.73
CA SER A 64 1.89 5.42 2.98
C SER A 64 0.47 5.62 3.53
N GLN A 65 -0.25 4.53 3.82
CA GLN A 65 -1.60 4.59 4.41
C GLN A 65 -1.60 5.28 5.79
N SER A 66 -0.62 4.96 6.65
CA SER A 66 -0.45 5.61 7.95
C SER A 66 -0.16 7.11 7.83
N LEU A 67 0.50 7.53 6.75
CA LEU A 67 0.91 8.92 6.50
C LEU A 67 -0.17 9.80 5.82
N ARG A 68 -1.42 9.33 5.63
CA ARG A 68 -2.52 10.06 4.94
C ARG A 68 -3.01 11.39 5.57
N GLY A 69 -2.21 12.03 6.45
CA GLY A 69 -2.53 13.32 7.08
C GLY A 69 -1.88 14.54 6.40
N ALA A 70 -2.49 15.72 6.56
CA ALA A 70 -1.88 17.00 6.20
C ALA A 70 -0.53 17.15 6.93
N ARG A 71 0.52 17.57 6.22
CA ARG A 71 1.96 17.58 6.62
C ARG A 71 2.79 16.32 6.32
N LYS A 72 2.18 15.18 5.98
CA LYS A 72 2.92 13.93 5.72
C LYS A 72 2.80 13.43 4.26
N LEU A 73 2.14 14.19 3.39
CA LEU A 73 1.86 13.83 1.99
C LEU A 73 3.13 13.56 1.16
N GLU A 74 4.20 14.34 1.33
CA GLU A 74 5.45 14.09 0.61
C GLU A 74 6.09 12.74 0.97
N LYS A 75 6.10 12.41 2.27
CA LYS A 75 6.58 11.09 2.73
C LYS A 75 5.67 9.97 2.24
N LEU A 76 4.35 10.19 2.21
CA LEU A 76 3.40 9.25 1.61
C LEU A 76 3.73 9.00 0.12
N MET A 77 3.95 10.05 -0.66
CA MET A 77 4.32 9.92 -2.08
C MET A 77 5.62 9.13 -2.24
N GLN A 78 6.65 9.44 -1.46
CA GLN A 78 7.93 8.74 -1.49
C GLN A 78 7.79 7.24 -1.21
N ASN A 79 7.05 6.87 -0.15
CA ASN A 79 6.83 5.46 0.19
C ASN A 79 5.99 4.74 -0.87
N SER A 80 4.99 5.41 -1.46
CA SER A 80 4.16 4.84 -2.52
C SER A 80 4.97 4.58 -3.80
N LYS A 81 5.88 5.50 -4.17
CA LYS A 81 6.80 5.30 -5.29
C LYS A 81 7.77 4.14 -5.05
N LYS A 82 8.30 3.99 -3.84
CA LYS A 82 9.14 2.83 -3.48
C LYS A 82 8.39 1.51 -3.59
N ALA A 83 7.13 1.45 -3.10
CA ALA A 83 6.30 0.27 -3.28
C ALA A 83 6.09 -0.08 -4.76
N LEU A 84 5.79 0.93 -5.58
CA LEU A 84 5.62 0.76 -7.03
C LEU A 84 6.89 0.25 -7.70
N GLU A 85 8.04 0.87 -7.40
CA GLU A 85 9.35 0.49 -7.93
C GLU A 85 9.71 -0.97 -7.62
N ILE A 86 9.46 -1.41 -6.37
CA ILE A 86 9.65 -2.81 -5.98
C ILE A 86 8.71 -3.72 -6.77
N CYS A 87 7.44 -3.35 -6.89
CA CYS A 87 6.47 -4.13 -7.63
C CYS A 87 6.88 -4.30 -9.09
N THR A 88 7.30 -3.22 -9.76
CA THR A 88 7.69 -3.27 -11.17
C THR A 88 9.03 -3.96 -11.42
N SER A 89 9.92 -4.01 -10.41
CA SER A 89 11.25 -4.59 -10.57
C SER A 89 11.31 -6.07 -10.19
N TYR A 90 10.54 -6.48 -9.18
CA TYR A 90 10.69 -7.81 -8.55
C TYR A 90 9.41 -8.64 -8.52
N LEU A 91 8.24 -8.02 -8.75
CA LEU A 91 6.94 -8.69 -8.68
C LEU A 91 6.29 -8.69 -10.06
N SER A 92 5.36 -9.62 -10.30
CA SER A 92 4.57 -9.64 -11.52
C SER A 92 3.09 -9.74 -11.15
N ASN A 93 2.28 -8.78 -11.60
CA ASN A 93 0.83 -8.72 -11.37
C ASN A 93 0.44 -8.88 -9.89
N ASN A 94 1.07 -8.12 -9.00
CA ASN A 94 0.83 -8.20 -7.56
C ASN A 94 -0.15 -7.11 -7.08
N LYS A 95 -1.01 -7.45 -6.11
CA LYS A 95 -1.97 -6.50 -5.50
C LYS A 95 -1.32 -5.25 -4.91
N GLU A 96 -0.06 -5.33 -4.49
CA GLU A 96 0.67 -4.18 -3.94
C GLU A 96 0.96 -3.10 -4.98
N GLU A 97 0.99 -3.45 -6.27
CA GLU A 97 1.08 -2.46 -7.35
C GLU A 97 -0.18 -1.60 -7.41
N ALA A 98 -1.36 -2.23 -7.31
CA ALA A 98 -2.64 -1.51 -7.26
C ALA A 98 -2.75 -0.62 -6.01
N ASN A 99 -2.23 -1.08 -4.87
CA ASN A 99 -2.20 -0.27 -3.64
C ASN A 99 -1.25 0.93 -3.76
N ALA A 100 -0.13 0.78 -4.47
CA ALA A 100 0.78 1.89 -4.72
C ALA A 100 0.11 2.95 -5.61
N TYR A 101 -0.57 2.54 -6.69
CA TYR A 101 -1.37 3.46 -7.50
C TYR A 101 -2.47 4.15 -6.69
N ASP A 102 -3.18 3.43 -5.82
CA ASP A 102 -4.21 4.01 -4.93
C ASP A 102 -3.64 5.10 -4.01
N ASN A 103 -2.47 4.84 -3.40
CA ASN A 103 -1.82 5.80 -2.53
C ASN A 103 -1.32 7.04 -3.31
N ILE A 104 -0.82 6.86 -4.54
CA ILE A 104 -0.44 7.98 -5.41
C ILE A 104 -1.68 8.80 -5.83
N GLY A 105 -2.80 8.13 -6.13
CA GLY A 105 -4.09 8.78 -6.40
C GLY A 105 -4.53 9.65 -5.22
N PHE A 106 -4.45 9.12 -4.00
CA PHE A 106 -4.76 9.86 -2.77
C PHE A 106 -3.88 11.11 -2.60
N TYR A 107 -2.58 11.03 -2.90
CA TYR A 107 -1.72 12.21 -2.86
C TYR A 107 -2.23 13.31 -3.79
N TYR A 108 -2.58 12.95 -5.04
CA TYR A 108 -3.06 13.92 -6.02
C TYR A 108 -4.43 14.47 -5.67
N GLU A 109 -5.32 13.65 -5.09
CA GLU A 109 -6.59 14.10 -4.54
C GLU A 109 -6.37 15.17 -3.45
N LYS A 110 -5.48 14.90 -2.48
CA LYS A 110 -5.21 15.85 -1.37
C LYS A 110 -4.44 17.10 -1.79
N THR A 111 -3.70 17.04 -2.89
CA THR A 111 -3.05 18.20 -3.51
C THR A 111 -3.92 18.87 -4.57
N ARG A 112 -5.20 18.48 -4.69
CA ARG A 112 -6.21 19.04 -5.61
C ARG A 112 -5.86 18.91 -7.09
N ASN A 113 -4.96 17.99 -7.46
CA ASN A 113 -4.73 17.62 -8.85
C ASN A 113 -5.64 16.45 -9.22
N TYR A 114 -6.93 16.74 -9.42
CA TYR A 114 -7.95 15.72 -9.60
C TYR A 114 -7.78 14.92 -10.90
N GLU A 115 -7.23 15.51 -11.95
CA GLU A 115 -6.92 14.81 -13.20
C GLU A 115 -5.91 13.68 -12.96
N LYS A 116 -4.79 13.97 -12.27
CA LYS A 116 -3.83 12.92 -11.92
C LYS A 116 -4.41 11.92 -10.93
N ALA A 117 -5.20 12.38 -9.96
CA ALA A 117 -5.85 11.48 -9.01
C ALA A 117 -6.71 10.44 -9.75
N LEU A 118 -7.47 10.87 -10.75
CA LEU A 118 -8.32 10.01 -11.57
C LEU A 118 -7.49 8.95 -12.29
N ILE A 119 -6.44 9.36 -13.00
CA ILE A 119 -5.55 8.44 -13.73
C ILE A 119 -5.02 7.34 -12.81
N TYR A 120 -4.59 7.70 -11.60
CA TYR A 120 -4.00 6.74 -10.66
C TYR A 120 -5.04 5.83 -9.99
N TYR A 121 -6.23 6.34 -9.67
CA TYR A 121 -7.32 5.50 -9.17
C TYR A 121 -7.85 4.54 -10.22
N GLU A 122 -7.97 4.96 -11.48
CA GLU A 122 -8.35 4.08 -12.60
C GLU A 122 -7.30 2.99 -12.86
N LYS A 123 -6.01 3.32 -12.78
CA LYS A 123 -4.94 2.30 -12.82
C LYS A 123 -5.08 1.28 -11.69
N SER A 124 -5.33 1.74 -10.46
CA SER A 124 -5.55 0.84 -9.32
C SER A 124 -6.75 -0.09 -9.57
N LEU A 125 -7.88 0.45 -10.05
CA LEU A 125 -9.08 -0.33 -10.37
C LEU A 125 -8.81 -1.37 -11.47
N SER A 126 -8.15 -0.97 -12.55
CA SER A 126 -7.81 -1.83 -13.68
C SER A 126 -6.97 -3.03 -13.22
N PHE A 127 -5.93 -2.79 -12.44
CA PHE A 127 -5.10 -3.85 -11.86
C PHE A 127 -5.91 -4.76 -10.93
N ARG A 128 -6.73 -4.21 -10.03
CA ARG A 128 -7.58 -4.99 -9.13
C ARG A 128 -8.56 -5.89 -9.90
N LYS A 129 -9.15 -5.40 -10.99
CA LYS A 129 -10.02 -6.20 -11.88
C LYS A 129 -9.26 -7.30 -12.63
N ALA A 130 -7.97 -7.11 -12.92
CA ALA A 130 -7.16 -8.11 -13.59
C ALA A 130 -6.74 -9.26 -12.68
N ILE A 131 -6.48 -9.00 -11.39
CA ILE A 131 -5.94 -10.00 -10.44
C ILE A 131 -7.02 -10.64 -9.54
N PHE A 132 -8.15 -9.97 -9.33
CA PHE A 132 -9.20 -10.44 -8.44
C PHE A 132 -10.46 -10.85 -9.18
N LYS A 133 -11.25 -11.73 -8.55
CA LYS A 133 -12.63 -12.00 -8.98
C LYS A 133 -13.48 -10.74 -8.82
N LYS A 134 -14.54 -10.64 -9.64
CA LYS A 134 -15.42 -9.47 -9.77
C LYS A 134 -15.90 -8.87 -8.43
N ASP A 135 -16.21 -9.71 -7.44
CA ASP A 135 -16.82 -9.28 -6.18
C ASP A 135 -15.80 -9.08 -5.03
N HIS A 136 -14.52 -8.96 -5.36
CA HIS A 136 -13.47 -8.78 -4.36
C HIS A 136 -13.54 -7.39 -3.71
N ILE A 137 -13.38 -7.34 -2.39
CA ILE A 137 -13.49 -6.11 -1.59
C ILE A 137 -12.58 -4.96 -2.06
N ASP A 138 -11.42 -5.27 -2.62
CA ASP A 138 -10.50 -4.24 -3.11
C ASP A 138 -11.00 -3.54 -4.39
N ILE A 139 -11.80 -4.23 -5.22
CA ILE A 139 -12.48 -3.60 -6.36
C ILE A 139 -13.51 -2.60 -5.85
N ALA A 140 -14.30 -2.95 -4.83
CA ALA A 140 -15.26 -2.04 -4.20
C ALA A 140 -14.58 -0.79 -3.61
N LYS A 141 -13.41 -0.94 -2.96
CA LYS A 141 -12.62 0.20 -2.46
C LYS A 141 -12.19 1.14 -3.58
N SER A 142 -11.81 0.61 -4.75
CA SER A 142 -11.48 1.46 -5.90
C SER A 142 -12.68 2.27 -6.40
N PHE A 143 -13.88 1.66 -6.46
CA PHE A 143 -15.09 2.40 -6.82
C PHE A 143 -15.42 3.50 -5.81
N ILE A 144 -15.30 3.22 -4.50
CA ILE A 144 -15.48 4.24 -3.45
C ILE A 144 -14.53 5.43 -3.65
N ASN A 145 -13.25 5.19 -3.93
CA ASN A 145 -12.27 6.26 -4.15
C ASN A 145 -12.59 7.08 -5.41
N LEU A 146 -13.01 6.43 -6.49
CA LEU A 146 -13.46 7.12 -7.70
C LEU A 146 -14.73 7.93 -7.47
N GLY A 147 -15.71 7.37 -6.75
CA GLY A 147 -16.96 8.07 -6.40
C GLY A 147 -16.70 9.34 -5.58
N TYR A 148 -15.82 9.27 -4.59
CA TYR A 148 -15.39 10.45 -3.84
C TYR A 148 -14.68 11.48 -4.72
N LEU A 149 -13.82 11.05 -5.63
CA LEU A 149 -13.13 11.96 -6.54
C LEU A 149 -14.11 12.63 -7.51
N TYR A 150 -15.04 11.89 -8.10
CA TYR A 150 -16.07 12.44 -9.00
C TYR A 150 -16.98 13.43 -8.26
N SER A 151 -17.36 13.13 -7.02
CA SER A 151 -18.07 14.07 -6.17
C SER A 151 -17.26 15.35 -5.91
N ALA A 152 -15.93 15.25 -5.73
CA ALA A 152 -15.07 16.40 -5.51
C ALA A 152 -14.93 17.32 -6.75
N ILE A 153 -15.12 16.77 -7.95
CA ILE A 153 -15.13 17.54 -9.22
C ILE A 153 -16.53 17.84 -9.74
N SER A 154 -17.58 17.61 -8.94
CA SER A 154 -18.99 17.85 -9.29
C SER A 154 -19.51 17.04 -10.51
N ASP A 155 -18.88 15.91 -10.83
CA ASP A 155 -19.38 14.94 -11.81
C ASP A 155 -20.27 13.90 -11.09
N TYR A 156 -21.47 14.33 -10.71
CA TYR A 156 -22.36 13.53 -9.87
C TYR A 156 -22.91 12.28 -10.58
N GLU A 157 -22.98 12.28 -11.91
CA GLU A 157 -23.39 11.11 -12.68
C GLU A 157 -22.40 9.96 -12.48
N LYS A 158 -21.10 10.24 -12.56
CA LYS A 158 -20.05 9.23 -12.31
C LYS A 158 -19.79 8.99 -10.83
N ALA A 159 -20.21 9.88 -9.93
CA ALA A 159 -20.06 9.65 -8.50
C ALA A 159 -20.90 8.45 -7.98
N LEU A 160 -21.90 8.01 -8.74
CA LEU A 160 -22.80 6.88 -8.42
C LEU A 160 -22.30 5.50 -8.90
N LEU A 161 -21.05 5.43 -9.40
CA LEU A 161 -20.39 4.21 -9.89
C LEU A 161 -20.29 3.07 -8.86
#